data_AF-A0A4P6L746-F1
#
_entry.id   AF-A0A4P6L746-F1
#
_cell.length_a   1.000
_cell.length_b   1.000
_cell.length_c   1.000
_cell.angle_alpha   90.00
_cell.angle_beta   90.00
_cell.angle_gamma   90.00
#
_symmetry.space_group_name_H-M   'P 1'
#
loop_
_entity.id
_entity.type
_entity.pdbx_description
1 polymer ?
#
loop_
_entity_poly.entity_id
_entity_poly.type
_entity_poly.pdbx_seq_one_letter_code
_entity_poly.pdbx_strand_id
1 'polypeptide(L)'
;MPDQQWSYDAVTASALRTITDIATQARRAEGQQAEPHWAMAHGVLRCWCDLVGDAARDEDRAMLEQLFEGMPVPPDSDAAGWHFTSVLVLPRQ
;
A
#
# COMPACT_ATOMS: atom_id res chain seq x y z
N MET A 1 25.95 4.67 6.54
CA MET A 1 24.78 3.78 6.40
C MET A 1 25.03 2.99 5.13
N PRO A 2 24.93 1.65 5.12
CA PRO A 2 25.02 0.93 3.85
C PRO A 2 23.84 1.38 2.98
N ASP A 3 24.11 1.79 1.75
CA ASP A 3 23.08 2.08 0.75
C ASP A 3 22.37 0.78 0.40
N GLN A 4 21.30 0.47 1.15
CA GLN A 4 20.49 -0.69 0.87
C GLN A 4 19.64 -0.39 -0.38
N GLN A 5 20.21 -0.68 -1.55
CA GLN A 5 19.51 -0.56 -2.82
C GLN A 5 18.52 -1.71 -2.95
N TRP A 6 17.23 -1.42 -2.75
CA TRP A 6 16.18 -2.40 -2.98
C TRP A 6 15.93 -2.58 -4.48
N SER A 7 15.75 -3.83 -4.92
CA SER A 7 15.37 -4.12 -6.30
C SER A 7 13.94 -3.64 -6.56
N TYR A 8 13.73 -2.93 -7.66
CA TYR A 8 12.40 -2.52 -8.14
C TYR A 8 11.43 -3.69 -8.15
N ASP A 9 11.80 -4.82 -8.78
CA ASP A 9 10.95 -6.00 -8.90
C ASP A 9 10.60 -6.58 -7.52
N ALA A 10 11.53 -6.55 -6.56
CA ALA A 10 11.29 -7.05 -5.21
C ALA A 10 10.32 -6.14 -4.44
N VAL A 11 10.48 -4.82 -4.54
CA VAL A 11 9.61 -3.82 -3.90
C VAL A 11 8.21 -3.88 -4.49
N THR A 12 8.09 -3.92 -5.82
CA THR A 12 6.81 -4.02 -6.54
C THR A 12 6.10 -5.33 -6.23
N ALA A 13 6.80 -6.46 -6.28
CA ALA A 13 6.20 -7.75 -5.92
C ALA A 13 5.78 -7.80 -4.45
N SER A 14 6.51 -7.13 -3.55
CA SER A 14 6.12 -7.03 -2.15
C SER A 14 4.86 -6.19 -1.97
N ALA A 15 4.80 -5.00 -2.59
CA ALA A 15 3.64 -4.11 -2.55
C ALA A 15 2.40 -4.81 -3.10
N LEU A 16 2.53 -5.49 -4.24
CA LEU A 16 1.45 -6.25 -4.86
C LEU A 16 0.87 -7.31 -3.92
N ARG A 17 1.74 -8.15 -3.31
CA ARG A 17 1.29 -9.17 -2.35
C ARG A 17 0.58 -8.54 -1.16
N THR A 18 1.18 -7.52 -0.56
CA THR A 18 0.62 -6.85 0.63
C THR A 18 -0.73 -6.21 0.32
N ILE A 19 -0.87 -5.48 -0.78
CA ILE A 19 -2.14 -4.87 -1.18
C ILE A 19 -3.20 -5.95 -1.45
N THR A 20 -2.83 -7.03 -2.14
CA THR A 20 -3.75 -8.15 -2.43
C THR A 20 -4.25 -8.81 -1.15
N ASP A 21 -3.37 -9.04 -0.18
CA ASP A 21 -3.73 -9.65 1.10
C ASP A 21 -4.67 -8.75 1.90
N ILE A 22 -4.36 -7.44 1.97
CA ILE A 22 -5.20 -6.47 2.66
C ILE A 22 -6.56 -6.34 1.95
N ALA A 23 -6.59 -6.25 0.62
CA ALA A 23 -7.82 -6.19 -0.16
C ALA A 23 -8.67 -7.45 0.05
N THR A 24 -8.05 -8.63 0.16
CA THR A 24 -8.75 -9.88 0.47
C THR A 24 -9.36 -9.86 1.86
N GLN A 25 -8.62 -9.36 2.87
CA GLN A 25 -9.14 -9.19 4.23
C GLN A 25 -10.29 -8.18 4.26
N ALA A 26 -10.15 -7.07 3.56
CA ALA A 26 -11.14 -6.02 3.47
C ALA A 26 -12.44 -6.49 2.81
N ARG A 27 -12.36 -7.34 1.77
CA ARG A 27 -13.53 -7.95 1.11
C ARG A 27 -14.22 -9.00 1.99
N ARG A 28 -13.50 -9.61 2.93
CA ARG A 28 -14.06 -10.53 3.94
C ARG A 28 -14.63 -9.80 5.15
N ALA A 29 -14.13 -8.59 5.44
CA ALA A 29 -14.66 -7.72 6.47
C ALA A 29 -15.96 -7.08 6.00
N GLU A 30 -17.02 -7.14 6.81
CA GLU A 30 -18.31 -6.55 6.46
C GLU A 30 -18.45 -5.14 7.06
N GLY A 31 -19.04 -4.23 6.27
CA GLY A 31 -19.38 -2.88 6.73
C GLY A 31 -18.18 -2.05 7.19
N GLN A 32 -18.30 -1.41 8.35
CA GLN A 32 -17.32 -0.46 8.89
C GLN A 32 -15.95 -1.08 9.20
N GLN A 33 -15.83 -2.41 9.22
CA GLN A 33 -14.55 -3.08 9.44
C GLN A 33 -13.69 -3.17 8.18
N ALA A 34 -14.25 -2.95 6.99
CA ALA A 34 -13.51 -2.97 5.73
C ALA A 34 -12.69 -1.68 5.51
N GLU A 35 -13.20 -0.54 5.98
CA GLU A 35 -12.61 0.78 5.74
C GLU A 35 -11.15 0.92 6.20
N PRO A 36 -10.76 0.46 7.42
CA PRO A 36 -9.37 0.52 7.85
C PRO A 36 -8.43 -0.30 6.95
N HIS A 37 -8.91 -1.44 6.43
CA HIS A 37 -8.11 -2.26 5.52
C HIS A 37 -7.89 -1.54 4.19
N TRP A 38 -8.91 -0.88 3.64
CA TRP A 38 -8.75 -0.08 2.41
C TRP A 38 -7.78 1.08 2.61
N ALA A 39 -7.86 1.77 3.76
CA ALA A 39 -6.90 2.81 4.11
C ALA A 39 -5.46 2.28 4.19
N MET A 40 -5.26 1.10 4.79
CA MET A 40 -3.95 0.45 4.84
C MET A 40 -3.43 0.11 3.44
N ALA A 41 -4.27 -0.45 2.56
CA ALA A 41 -3.88 -0.78 1.21
C ALA A 41 -3.47 0.48 0.40
N HIS A 42 -4.20 1.59 0.54
CA HIS A 42 -3.82 2.89 -0.06
C HIS A 42 -2.48 3.40 0.50
N GLY A 43 -2.22 3.23 1.80
CA GLY A 43 -0.94 3.57 2.41
C GLY A 43 0.22 2.77 1.81
N VAL A 44 0.02 1.49 1.51
CA VAL A 44 1.03 0.65 0.85
C VAL A 44 1.28 1.11 -0.58
N LEU A 45 0.23 1.45 -1.34
CA LEU A 45 0.37 2.01 -2.69
C LEU A 45 1.17 3.32 -2.67
N ARG A 46 0.85 4.24 -1.74
CA ARG A 46 1.59 5.50 -1.58
C ARG A 46 3.05 5.25 -1.22
N CYS A 47 3.31 4.36 -0.28
CA CYS A 47 4.68 3.98 0.11
C CYS A 47 5.46 3.39 -1.08
N TRP A 48 4.82 2.55 -1.89
CA TRP A 48 5.42 2.06 -3.13
C TRP A 48 5.75 3.23 -4.07
N CYS A 49 4.80 4.12 -4.37
CA CYS A 49 5.04 5.30 -5.20
C CYS A 49 6.20 6.16 -4.69
N ASP A 50 6.29 6.40 -3.38
CA ASP A 50 7.36 7.18 -2.75
C ASP A 50 8.72 6.48 -2.86
N LEU A 51 8.76 5.14 -2.82
CA LEU A 51 9.98 4.33 -2.91
C LEU A 51 10.50 4.15 -4.34
N VAL A 52 9.62 3.87 -5.31
CA VAL A 52 10.04 3.68 -6.71
C VAL A 52 10.12 5.00 -7.47
N GLY A 53 9.37 6.03 -7.08
CA GLY A 53 9.41 7.36 -7.69
C GLY A 53 9.29 7.30 -9.21
N ASP A 54 10.20 7.98 -9.91
CA ASP A 54 10.22 8.05 -11.38
C ASP A 54 10.56 6.71 -12.06
N ALA A 55 11.01 5.69 -11.31
CA ALA A 55 11.26 4.37 -11.84
C ALA A 55 9.97 3.51 -11.94
N ALA A 56 8.85 3.99 -11.40
CA ALA A 56 7.56 3.34 -11.51
C ALA A 56 7.16 3.18 -12.97
N ARG A 57 6.98 1.93 -13.41
CA ARG A 57 6.43 1.64 -14.75
C ARG A 57 4.93 1.90 -14.73
N ASP A 58 4.41 2.51 -15.79
CA ASP A 58 2.98 2.80 -15.94
C ASP A 58 2.11 1.52 -15.83
N GLU A 59 2.61 0.40 -16.35
CA GLU A 59 1.93 -0.90 -16.28
C GLU A 59 1.80 -1.41 -14.84
N ASP A 60 2.86 -1.31 -14.04
CA ASP A 60 2.86 -1.75 -12.64
C ASP A 60 1.95 -0.84 -11.80
N ARG A 61 1.94 0.46 -12.09
CA ARG A 61 1.04 1.42 -11.46
C ARG A 61 -0.41 1.10 -11.79
N ALA A 62 -0.74 0.88 -13.05
CA ALA A 62 -2.09 0.53 -13.48
C ALA A 62 -2.56 -0.80 -12.86
N MET A 63 -1.69 -1.80 -12.78
CA MET A 63 -1.97 -3.08 -12.11
C MET A 63 -2.28 -2.89 -10.62
N LEU A 64 -1.48 -2.09 -9.91
CA LEU A 64 -1.71 -1.82 -8.49
C LEU A 64 -3.00 -1.00 -8.27
N GLU A 65 -3.28 -0.03 -9.13
CA GLU A 65 -4.52 0.77 -9.10
C GLU A 65 -5.77 -0.09 -9.37
N GLN A 66 -5.69 -1.08 -10.28
CA GLN A 66 -6.78 -2.03 -10.54
C GLN A 66 -7.20 -2.85 -9.32
N LEU A 67 -6.31 -3.08 -8.35
CA LEU A 67 -6.66 -3.81 -7.11
C LEU A 67 -7.69 -3.05 -6.26
N PHE A 68 -7.78 -1.73 -6.47
CA PHE A 68 -8.72 -0.84 -5.81
C PHE A 68 -9.97 -0.55 -6.65
N GLU A 69 -10.07 -1.10 -7.86
CA GLU A 69 -11.22 -0.90 -8.74
C GLU A 69 -12.49 -1.48 -8.08
N GLY A 70 -13.54 -0.64 -8.00
CA GLY A 70 -14.81 -0.98 -7.35
C GLY A 70 -14.85 -0.78 -5.83
N MET A 71 -13.86 -0.11 -5.24
CA MET A 71 -13.85 0.22 -3.80
C MET A 71 -14.47 1.59 -3.49
N PRO A 72 -15.08 1.77 -2.30
CA PRO A 72 -15.49 3.09 -1.84
C PRO A 72 -14.24 3.94 -1.66
N VAL A 73 -14.13 5.01 -2.44
CA VAL A 73 -13.13 6.04 -2.25
C VAL A 73 -13.38 6.62 -0.85
N PRO A 74 -12.42 6.54 0.09
CA PRO A 74 -12.62 7.18 1.39
C PRO A 74 -12.87 8.67 1.16
N PRO A 75 -13.87 9.27 1.84
CA PRO A 75 -14.10 10.71 1.75
C PRO A 75 -12.80 11.43 2.12
N ASP A 76 -12.46 12.49 1.38
CA ASP A 76 -11.18 13.19 1.41
C ASP A 76 -10.47 13.10 2.77
N SER A 77 -9.30 12.46 2.75
CA SER A 77 -8.41 12.16 3.87
C SER A 77 -7.77 13.42 4.51
N ASP A 78 -8.45 14.56 4.50
CA ASP A 78 -8.09 15.75 5.30
C ASP A 78 -8.75 15.74 6.69
N ALA A 79 -9.79 14.92 6.91
CA ALA A 79 -10.54 14.91 8.17
C ALA A 79 -10.02 13.93 9.23
N ALA A 80 -9.24 12.93 8.84
CA ALA A 80 -8.77 11.89 9.73
C ALA A 80 -7.27 12.11 9.98
N GLY A 81 -6.92 12.71 11.13
CA GLY A 81 -5.55 12.99 11.58
C GLY A 81 -4.69 11.73 11.85
N TRP A 82 -4.59 10.84 10.87
CA TRP A 82 -3.78 9.64 10.92
C TRP A 82 -2.38 9.98 10.42
N HIS A 83 -1.48 10.23 11.37
CA HIS A 83 -0.06 10.28 11.10
C HIS A 83 0.46 8.87 10.81
N PHE A 84 0.86 8.62 9.56
CA PHE A 84 1.62 7.43 9.21
C PHE A 84 3.00 7.52 9.89
N THR A 85 3.23 6.69 10.91
CA THR A 85 4.59 6.43 11.39
C THR A 85 5.10 5.19 10.68
N SER A 86 6.22 5.30 9.98
CA SER A 86 6.88 4.17 9.32
C SER A 86 7.35 3.19 10.38
N VAL A 87 6.55 2.15 10.67
CA VAL A 87 7.01 1.06 11.54
C VAL A 87 8.00 0.21 10.73
N LEU A 88 9.27 0.60 10.78
CA LEU A 88 10.40 -0.25 10.41
C LEU A 88 10.49 -1.40 11.42
N VAL A 89 10.03 -2.59 11.04
CA VAL A 89 10.28 -3.82 11.80
C VAL A 89 11.70 -4.27 11.50
N LEU A 90 12.63 -3.99 12.42
CA LEU A 90 13.99 -4.52 12.36
C LEU A 90 14.02 -5.94 12.95
N PRO A 91 14.74 -6.89 12.31
CA PRO A 91 14.91 -8.23 12.87
C PRO A 91 15.69 -8.17 14.20
N ARG A 92 15.23 -8.94 15.20
CA ARG A 92 15.99 -9.12 16.46
C ARG A 92 17.31 -9.82 16.14
N GLN A 93 18.40 -9.21 16.62
CA GLN A 93 19.72 -9.86 16.70
C GLN A 93 19.70 -11.04 17.66
#